data_AF-I4HX58-F1
#
_entry.id   AF-I4HX58-F1
#
_cell.length_a   1.000
_cell.length_b   1.000
_cell.length_c   1.000
_cell.angle_alpha   90.00
_cell.angle_beta   90.00
_cell.angle_gamma   90.00
#
_symmetry.space_group_name_H-M   'P 1'
#
loop_
_entity.id
_entity.type
_entity.pdbx_description
1 polymer ?
#
loop_
_entity_poly.entity_id
_entity_poly.type
_entity_poly.pdbx_seq_one_letter_code
_entity_poly.pdbx_strand_id
1 'polypeptide(L)'
;MLKADISQENGGFTDHQISEALDVSRRTIERVGQRFVEEGLEQAINPRPQNSSKLKKIDGETEAHLIALACSETPTGYHRWTLRLLAEQMVVLEYRTLAN
;
A
#
# COMPACT_ATOMS: atom_id res chain seq x y z
N MET A 1 -16.80 10.18 -9.02
CA MET A 1 -17.50 10.54 -10.28
C MET A 1 -18.58 11.59 -10.11
N LEU A 2 -19.02 11.93 -8.89
CA LEU A 2 -20.12 12.88 -8.69
C LEU A 2 -19.85 14.29 -9.26
N LYS A 3 -18.60 14.81 -9.18
CA LYS A 3 -18.26 16.12 -9.76
C LYS A 3 -18.40 16.17 -11.29
N ALA A 4 -18.32 15.04 -11.98
CA ALA A 4 -18.47 14.97 -13.44
C ALA A 4 -19.93 14.76 -13.88
N ASP A 5 -20.86 14.60 -12.93
CA ASP A 5 -22.27 14.34 -13.24
C ASP A 5 -22.94 15.59 -13.81
N ILE A 6 -23.37 15.49 -15.06
CA ILE A 6 -24.04 16.58 -15.79
C ILE A 6 -25.45 16.86 -15.28
N SER A 7 -26.03 15.95 -14.50
CA SER A 7 -27.38 16.07 -13.96
C SER A 7 -27.46 17.02 -12.75
N GLN A 8 -26.33 17.60 -12.33
CA GLN A 8 -26.28 18.58 -11.24
C GLN A 8 -26.81 19.95 -11.67
N GLU A 9 -27.27 20.75 -10.69
CA GLU A 9 -27.85 22.08 -10.91
C GLU A 9 -26.95 23.00 -11.75
N ASN A 10 -25.62 22.90 -11.57
CA ASN A 10 -24.63 23.69 -12.29
C ASN A 10 -23.93 22.90 -13.43
N GLY A 11 -24.43 21.72 -13.77
CA GLY A 11 -23.77 20.78 -14.68
C GLY A 11 -22.52 20.12 -14.09
N GLY A 12 -21.90 19.26 -14.90
CA GLY A 12 -20.72 18.49 -14.52
C GLY A 12 -19.44 19.28 -14.75
N PHE A 13 -18.48 19.11 -13.84
CA PHE A 13 -17.15 19.68 -13.95
C PHE A 13 -16.37 18.99 -15.08
N THR A 14 -15.54 19.77 -15.76
CA THR A 14 -14.52 19.25 -16.67
C THR A 14 -13.40 18.55 -15.89
N ASP A 15 -12.65 17.66 -16.54
CA ASP A 15 -11.49 17.00 -15.93
C ASP A 15 -10.46 18.00 -15.38
N HIS A 16 -10.33 19.19 -15.98
CA HIS A 16 -9.46 20.25 -15.48
C HIS A 16 -9.95 20.80 -14.14
N GLN A 17 -11.23 21.14 -14.04
CA GLN A 17 -11.83 21.63 -12.81
C GLN A 17 -11.82 20.57 -11.70
N ILE A 18 -11.99 19.30 -12.05
CA ILE A 18 -11.88 18.19 -11.09
C ILE A 18 -10.42 18.03 -10.63
N SER A 19 -9.46 18.15 -11.55
CA SER A 19 -8.02 18.05 -11.27
C SER A 19 -7.58 19.11 -10.26
N GLU A 20 -7.97 20.38 -10.48
CA GLU A 20 -7.71 21.48 -9.55
C GLU A 20 -8.43 21.30 -8.22
N ALA A 21 -9.70 20.87 -8.23
CA ALA A 21 -10.49 20.72 -7.00
C ALA A 21 -10.04 19.57 -6.10
N LEU A 22 -9.38 18.55 -6.65
CA LEU A 22 -8.96 17.34 -5.92
C LEU A 22 -7.44 17.19 -5.81
N ASP A 23 -6.66 18.10 -6.40
CA ASP A 23 -5.20 18.04 -6.49
C ASP A 23 -4.68 16.69 -7.01
N VAL A 24 -5.32 16.20 -8.08
CA VAL A 24 -4.94 14.95 -8.75
C VAL A 24 -4.68 15.22 -10.23
N SER A 25 -3.84 14.38 -10.84
CA SER A 25 -3.63 14.47 -12.28
C SER A 25 -4.91 14.17 -13.06
N ARG A 26 -5.10 14.83 -14.20
CA ARG A 26 -6.16 14.50 -15.19
C ARG A 26 -6.19 13.02 -15.56
N ARG A 27 -5.01 12.40 -15.66
CA ARG A 27 -4.85 10.96 -15.96
C ARG A 27 -5.44 10.07 -14.87
N THR A 28 -5.46 10.51 -13.61
CA THR A 28 -6.14 9.80 -12.52
C THR A 28 -7.65 9.80 -12.75
N ILE A 29 -8.21 10.95 -13.13
CA ILE A 29 -9.64 11.14 -13.37
C ILE A 29 -10.10 10.27 -14.55
N GLU A 30 -9.38 10.34 -15.68
CA GLU A 30 -9.64 9.51 -16.87
C GLU A 30 -9.62 8.01 -16.53
N ARG A 31 -8.64 7.55 -15.74
CA ARG A 31 -8.54 6.13 -15.34
C ARG A 31 -9.67 5.69 -14.44
N VAL A 32 -10.09 6.52 -13.49
CA VAL A 32 -11.24 6.22 -12.62
C VAL A 32 -12.53 6.22 -13.43
N GLY A 33 -12.70 7.15 -14.36
CA GLY A 33 -13.85 7.21 -15.26
C GLY A 33 -13.94 6.00 -16.19
N GLN A 34 -12.82 5.62 -16.81
CA GLN A 34 -12.73 4.41 -17.63
C GLN A 34 -13.13 3.17 -16.83
N ARG A 35 -12.57 2.98 -15.62
CA ARG A 35 -12.94 1.85 -14.76
C ARG A 35 -14.39 1.85 -14.35
N PHE A 36 -14.97 3.02 -14.08
CA PHE A 36 -16.38 3.11 -13.74
C PHE A 36 -17.28 2.60 -14.88
N VAL A 37 -16.96 2.98 -16.12
CA VAL A 37 -17.72 2.56 -17.31
C VAL A 37 -17.49 1.09 -17.64
N GLU A 38 -16.25 0.61 -17.54
CA GLU A 38 -15.87 -0.74 -17.97
C GLU A 38 -16.09 -1.81 -16.88
N GLU A 39 -15.90 -1.47 -15.61
CA GLU A 39 -15.82 -2.42 -14.48
C GLU A 39 -16.85 -2.13 -13.37
N GLY A 40 -17.57 -1.00 -13.46
CA GLY A 40 -18.57 -0.58 -12.47
C GLY A 40 -18.01 0.19 -11.27
N LEU A 41 -18.90 0.67 -10.41
CA LEU A 41 -18.57 1.56 -9.28
C LEU A 41 -17.57 0.94 -8.31
N GLU A 42 -17.85 -0.29 -7.86
CA GLU A 42 -17.02 -0.97 -6.86
C GLU A 42 -15.56 -1.11 -7.33
N GLN A 43 -15.34 -1.42 -8.62
CA GLN A 43 -13.99 -1.57 -9.15
C GLN A 43 -13.29 -0.23 -9.41
N ALA A 44 -14.06 0.83 -9.66
CA ALA A 44 -13.52 2.17 -9.88
C ALA A 44 -13.01 2.84 -8.59
N ILE A 45 -13.69 2.60 -7.47
CA ILE A 45 -13.35 3.23 -6.18
C ILE A 45 -12.37 2.41 -5.34
N ASN A 46 -12.33 1.09 -5.55
CA ASN A 46 -11.44 0.21 -4.80
C ASN A 46 -10.11 -0.03 -5.55
N PRO A 47 -8.99 -0.18 -4.83
CA PRO A 47 -7.73 -0.61 -5.44
C PRO A 47 -7.91 -1.96 -6.16
N ARG A 48 -7.25 -2.13 -7.31
CA ARG A 48 -7.17 -3.47 -7.91
C ARG A 48 -6.41 -4.38 -6.95
N PRO A 49 -6.87 -5.62 -6.72
CA PRO A 49 -6.11 -6.59 -5.95
C PRO A 49 -4.68 -6.66 -6.49
N GLN A 50 -3.72 -6.45 -5.60
CA GLN A 50 -2.33 -6.70 -5.94
C GLN A 50 -2.17 -8.21 -6.07
N ASN A 51 -2.17 -8.71 -7.30
CA ASN A 51 -1.82 -10.09 -7.61
C ASN A 51 -0.30 -10.25 -7.40
N SER A 52 0.17 -10.21 -6.15
CA SER A 52 1.54 -10.60 -5.85
C SER A 52 1.60 -12.12 -5.93
N SER A 53 2.01 -12.65 -7.10
CA SER A 53 2.30 -14.08 -7.25
C SER A 53 3.46 -14.55 -6.36
N LYS A 54 4.20 -13.63 -5.75
CA LYS A 54 5.19 -13.93 -4.71
C LYS A 54 4.46 -14.09 -3.38
N LEU A 55 4.47 -15.31 -2.86
CA LEU A 55 4.22 -15.57 -1.43
C LEU A 55 5.08 -14.60 -0.62
N LYS A 56 4.45 -13.88 0.32
CA LYS A 56 5.19 -13.02 1.23
C LYS A 56 6.17 -13.91 2.02
N LYS A 57 7.46 -13.60 1.95
CA LYS A 57 8.50 -14.34 2.70
C LYS A 57 8.40 -14.10 4.21
N ILE A 58 7.75 -13.01 4.60
CA ILE A 58 7.53 -12.54 5.96
C ILE A 58 6.04 -12.24 6.05
N ASP A 59 5.34 -12.92 6.96
CA ASP A 59 3.93 -12.62 7.26
C ASP A 59 3.82 -11.50 8.32
N GLY A 60 2.59 -11.11 8.66
CA GLY A 60 2.36 -9.99 9.58
C GLY A 60 2.86 -10.26 11.00
N GLU A 61 2.85 -11.51 11.45
CA GLU A 61 3.35 -11.89 12.77
C GLU A 61 4.88 -11.79 12.83
N THR A 62 5.55 -12.37 11.84
CA THR A 62 7.00 -12.25 11.69
C THR A 62 7.45 -10.79 11.54
N GLU A 63 6.68 -9.96 10.83
CA GLU A 63 6.93 -8.53 10.68
C GLU A 63 6.80 -7.78 12.01
N ALA A 64 5.75 -8.05 12.80
CA ALA A 64 5.57 -7.44 14.10
C ALA A 64 6.74 -7.74 15.05
N HIS A 65 7.22 -8.99 15.04
CA HIS A 65 8.42 -9.38 15.81
C HIS A 65 9.68 -8.66 15.33
N LEU A 66 9.89 -8.53 14.03
CA LEU A 66 11.02 -7.78 13.47
C LEU A 66 11.00 -6.31 13.90
N ILE A 67 9.83 -5.67 13.87
CA ILE A 67 9.66 -4.27 14.28
C ILE A 67 9.98 -4.12 15.77
N ALA A 68 9.39 -4.97 16.61
CA ALA A 68 9.63 -4.93 18.05
C ALA A 68 11.12 -5.10 18.39
N LEU A 69 11.80 -6.03 17.71
CA LEU A 69 13.24 -6.24 17.86
C LEU A 69 14.06 -5.04 17.39
N ALA A 70 13.75 -4.46 16.23
CA ALA A 70 14.47 -3.30 15.70
C ALA A 70 14.31 -2.05 16.59
N CYS A 71 13.25 -1.98 17.37
CA CYS A 71 12.99 -0.91 18.35
C CYS A 71 13.60 -1.18 19.73
N SER A 72 14.14 -2.37 19.99
CA SER A 72 14.78 -2.70 21.28
C SER A 72 16.24 -2.26 21.31
N GLU A 73 16.84 -2.34 22.51
CA GLU A 73 18.29 -2.18 22.65
C GLU A 73 19.04 -3.24 21.85
N THR A 74 20.16 -2.83 21.26
CA THR A 74 21.04 -3.72 20.50
C THR A 74 21.85 -4.60 21.46
N PRO A 75 22.17 -5.84 21.08
CA PRO A 75 23.01 -6.71 21.88
C PRO A 75 24.40 -6.11 22.14
N THR A 76 25.02 -6.50 23.25
CA THR A 76 26.37 -6.10 23.62
C THR A 76 27.36 -6.32 22.48
N GLY A 77 28.20 -5.31 22.21
CA GLY A 77 29.18 -5.34 21.13
C GLY A 77 28.68 -4.76 19.80
N TYR A 78 27.42 -4.33 19.72
CA TYR A 78 26.86 -3.65 18.57
C TYR A 78 26.32 -2.26 18.93
N HIS A 79 26.55 -1.28 18.06
CA HIS A 79 26.06 0.09 18.24
C HIS A 79 24.71 0.35 17.57
N ARG A 80 24.28 -0.52 16.64
CA ARG A 80 23.03 -0.38 15.89
C ARG A 80 22.57 -1.73 15.35
N TRP A 81 21.26 -1.84 15.11
CA TRP A 81 20.71 -2.94 14.34
C TRP A 81 21.18 -2.85 12.88
N THR A 82 21.78 -3.94 12.39
CA THR A 82 21.98 -4.15 10.96
C THR A 82 21.00 -5.21 10.48
N LEU A 83 20.65 -5.21 9.19
CA LEU A 83 19.74 -6.21 8.62
C LEU A 83 20.22 -7.65 8.89
N ARG A 84 21.53 -7.88 8.84
CA ARG A 84 22.12 -9.20 9.14
C ARG A 84 21.96 -9.58 10.60
N LEU A 85 22.23 -8.65 11.52
CA LEU A 85 22.08 -8.89 12.96
C LEU A 85 20.61 -9.14 13.33
N LEU A 86 19.67 -8.39 12.72
CA LEU A 86 18.24 -8.63 12.90
C LEU A 86 17.85 -10.02 12.39
N ALA A 87 18.30 -10.41 11.20
CA ALA A 87 18.00 -11.73 10.65
C ALA A 87 18.54 -12.87 11.53
N GLU A 88 19.78 -12.74 12.03
CA GLU A 88 20.39 -13.71 12.94
C GLU A 88 19.59 -13.79 14.27
N GLN A 89 19.24 -12.65 14.85
CA GLN A 89 18.47 -12.60 16.11
C GLN A 89 17.04 -13.13 15.96
N MET A 90 16.38 -12.89 14.83
CA MET A 90 15.04 -13.46 14.56
C MET A 90 15.05 -14.99 14.51
N VAL A 91 16.17 -15.61 14.11
CA VAL A 91 16.33 -17.07 14.15
C VAL A 91 16.60 -17.54 15.58
N VAL A 92 17.45 -16.83 16.33
CA VAL A 92 17.76 -17.14 17.75
C VAL A 92 16.51 -17.08 18.62
N LEU A 93 15.63 -16.11 18.37
CA LEU A 93 14.37 -15.93 19.08
C LEU A 93 13.23 -16.79 18.52
N GLU A 94 13.52 -17.66 17.55
CA GLU A 94 12.56 -18.56 16.89
C GLU A 94 11.35 -17.86 16.23
N TYR A 95 11.43 -16.55 16.01
CA TYR A 95 10.42 -15.78 15.27
C TYR A 95 10.33 -16.18 13.80
N ARG A 96 11.35 -16.86 13.28
CA ARG A 96 11.34 -17.43 11.95
C ARG A 96 12.29 -18.62 11.84
N THR A 97 11.82 -19.70 11.23
CA THR A 97 12.66 -20.86 10.91
C THR A 97 13.47 -20.62 9.63
N LEU A 98 14.71 -21.10 9.58
CA LEU A 98 15.47 -21.17 8.33
C LEU A 98 14.81 -22.21 7.42
N ALA A 99 14.07 -21.77 6.41
CA ALA A 99 13.74 -22.62 5.28
C ALA A 99 15.04 -22.87 4.50
N ASN A 100 15.53 -24.12 4.52
CA ASN A 100 16.61 -24.61 3.66
C ASN A 100 16.16 -24.63 2.19
#